data_AF-A0A7J2Y9Z6-F1
#
_entry.id   AF-A0A7J2Y9Z6-F1
#
_cell.length_a   1.000
_cell.length_b   1.000
_cell.length_c   1.000
_cell.angle_alpha   90.00
_cell.angle_beta   90.00
_cell.angle_gamma   90.00
#
_symmetry.space_group_name_H-M   'P 1'
#
loop_
_entity.id
_entity.type
_entity.pdbx_description
1 polymer ?
#
loop_
_entity_poly.entity_id
_entity_poly.type
_entity_poly.pdbx_seq_one_letter_code
_entity_poly.pdbx_strand_id
1 'polypeptide(L)' 'MYTVWLEYLLQELIEKIEKEVKKRGFFGLERRIKVTKSGNSLVIRVPREIAKSLKLEKDTDITIYPTEKRKLIVEIE' A
#
# COMPACT_ATOMS: atom_id res chain seq x y z
N MET A 1 33.53 -3.71 12.53
CA MET A 1 33.70 -2.36 11.93
C MET A 1 32.81 -2.12 10.71
N TYR A 2 32.52 -3.14 9.87
CA TYR A 2 31.59 -3.01 8.73
C TYR A 2 30.11 -2.85 9.10
N THR A 3 29.68 -3.42 10.23
CA THR A 3 28.27 -3.39 10.67
C THR A 3 27.75 -1.97 10.94
N VAL A 4 28.58 -1.13 11.56
CA VAL A 4 28.24 0.26 11.92
C VAL A 4 28.02 1.12 10.67
N TRP A 5 28.82 0.91 9.62
CA TRP A 5 28.67 1.61 8.34
C TRP A 5 27.42 1.17 7.57
N LEU A 6 27.07 -0.12 7.66
CA LEU A 6 25.83 -0.65 7.09
C LEU A 6 24.60 -0.07 7.79
N GLU A 7 24.61 0.00 9.12
CA GLU A 7 23.52 0.62 9.90
C GLU A 7 23.32 2.09 9.52
N TYR A 8 24.40 2.85 9.36
CA TYR A 8 24.34 4.26 8.98
C TYR A 8 23.76 4.46 7.57
N LEU A 9 24.21 3.68 6.59
CA LEU A 9 23.69 3.70 5.21
C LEU A 9 22.21 3.28 5.16
N LEU A 10 21.81 2.30 5.97
CA LEU A 10 20.43 1.86 6.05
C LEU A 10 19.53 2.97 6.60
N GLN A 11 20.00 3.68 7.63
CA GLN A 11 19.27 4.79 8.24
C GLN A 11 19.07 5.95 7.26
N GLU A 12 20.11 6.37 6.55
CA GLU A 12 19.98 7.41 5.51
C GLU A 12 19.04 6.99 4.38
N LEU A 13 19.07 5.72 3.99
CA LEU A 13 18.19 5.17 2.96
C LEU A 13 16.73 5.17 3.43
N ILE A 14 16.46 4.72 4.66
CA ILE A 14 15.13 4.73 5.27
C ILE A 14 14.59 6.16 5.35
N GLU A 15 15.39 7.12 5.79
CA GLU A 15 14.99 8.53 5.84
C GLU A 15 14.65 9.10 4.45
N LYS A 16 15.41 8.75 3.42
CA LYS A 16 15.11 9.14 2.03
C LYS A 16 13.80 8.52 1.56
N ILE A 17 13.59 7.22 1.79
CA ILE A 17 12.35 6.52 1.43
C ILE A 17 11.16 7.13 2.17
N GLU A 18 11.27 7.38 3.47
CA GLU A 18 10.20 8.01 4.24
C GLU A 18 9.86 9.41 3.73
N LYS A 19 10.86 10.24 3.42
CA LYS A 19 10.65 11.57 2.85
C LYS A 19 9.94 11.49 1.49
N GLU A 20 10.35 10.57 0.64
CA GLU A 20 9.76 10.31 -0.68
C GLU A 20 8.30 9.85 -0.54
N VAL A 21 8.03 8.90 0.35
CA VAL A 21 6.70 8.32 0.60
C VAL A 21 5.76 9.36 1.23
N LYS A 22 6.26 10.19 2.16
CA LYS A 22 5.52 11.34 2.72
C LYS A 22 5.20 12.36 1.64
N LYS A 23 6.16 12.70 0.78
CA LYS A 23 5.97 13.65 -0.34
C LYS A 23 4.94 13.15 -1.34
N ARG A 24 4.89 11.84 -1.60
CA ARG A 24 3.92 11.21 -2.50
C ARG A 24 2.55 10.94 -1.86
N GLY A 25 2.38 11.25 -0.57
CA GLY A 25 1.10 11.12 0.15
C GLY A 25 0.76 9.69 0.59
N PHE A 26 1.68 8.73 0.43
CA PHE A 26 1.44 7.31 0.76
C PHE A 26 1.80 6.95 2.19
N PHE A 27 2.45 7.85 2.94
CA PHE A 27 2.91 7.59 4.29
C PHE A 27 1.74 7.41 5.27
N GLY A 28 1.74 6.31 6.02
CA GLY A 28 0.71 6.03 7.03
C GLY A 28 -0.64 5.60 6.47
N LEU A 29 -0.73 5.27 5.17
CA LEU A 29 -1.95 4.77 4.54
C LEU A 29 -2.25 3.30 4.84
N GLU A 30 -1.35 2.58 5.53
CA GLU A 30 -1.62 1.20 5.96
C GLU A 30 -2.78 1.17 6.95
N ARG A 31 -3.84 0.44 6.60
CA ARG A 31 -4.99 0.20 7.47
C ARG A 31 -5.28 -1.29 7.54
N ARG A 32 -5.34 -1.82 8.76
CA ARG A 32 -5.84 -3.18 8.99
C ARG A 32 -7.36 -3.19 8.85
N ILE A 33 -7.85 -3.92 7.88
CA ILE A 33 -9.28 -4.08 7.62
C ILE A 33 -9.66 -5.57 7.68
N LYS A 34 -10.91 -5.84 8.05
CA LYS A 34 -11.48 -7.18 7.93
C LYS A 34 -12.20 -7.30 6.60
N VAL A 35 -11.95 -8.40 5.91
CA VAL A 35 -12.72 -8.78 4.71
C VAL A 35 -14.15 -9.08 5.14
N THR A 36 -15.13 -8.60 4.37
CA THR A 36 -16.54 -8.93 4.59
C THR A 36 -17.06 -9.78 3.45
N LYS A 37 -18.13 -10.55 3.70
CA LYS A 37 -18.81 -11.33 2.67
C LYS A 37 -19.97 -10.51 2.10
N SER A 38 -20.17 -10.58 0.79
CA SER A 38 -21.35 -10.05 0.10
C SER A 38 -21.81 -11.08 -0.93
N GLY A 39 -22.95 -11.72 -0.70
CA GLY A 39 -23.43 -12.83 -1.53
C GLY A 39 -22.39 -13.96 -1.62
N ASN A 40 -21.97 -14.27 -2.84
CA ASN A 40 -20.96 -15.29 -3.14
C ASN A 40 -19.52 -14.75 -3.19
N SER A 41 -19.32 -13.47 -2.89
CA SER A 41 -18.05 -12.78 -3.07
C SER A 41 -17.51 -12.23 -1.76
N LEU A 42 -16.20 -11.95 -1.75
CA LEU A 42 -15.54 -11.20 -0.68
C LEU A 42 -15.39 -9.73 -1.07
N VAL A 43 -15.57 -8.85 -0.10
CA VAL A 43 -15.46 -7.40 -0.28
C VAL A 43 -14.36 -6.87 0.62
N ILE A 44 -13.42 -6.16 -0.02
CA ILE A 44 -12.35 -5.41 0.63
C ILE A 44 -12.76 -3.93 0.58
N ARG A 45 -13.01 -3.33 1.75
CA ARG A 45 -13.36 -1.91 1.82
C ARG A 45 -12.10 -1.06 1.80
N VAL A 46 -11.88 -0.33 0.70
CA VAL A 46 -10.79 0.65 0.60
C VAL A 46 -11.10 1.86 1.48
N PRO A 47 -10.29 2.16 2.50
CA PRO A 47 -10.46 3.34 3.35
C PRO A 47 -10.42 4.63 2.52
N ARG A 48 -11.18 5.64 2.96
CA ARG A 48 -11.32 6.93 2.26
C ARG A 48 -9.98 7.61 1.99
N GLU A 49 -9.00 7.48 2.88
CA GLU A 49 -7.66 8.05 2.73
C GLU A 49 -6.91 7.43 1.55
N ILE A 50 -6.95 6.09 1.44
CA ILE A 50 -6.33 5.34 0.33
C ILE A 50 -7.04 5.66 -0.98
N ALA A 51 -8.37 5.66 -0.96
CA ALA A 51 -9.17 6.01 -2.14
C ALA A 51 -8.85 7.42 -2.65
N LYS A 52 -8.73 8.41 -1.76
CA LYS A 52 -8.32 9.78 -2.12
C LYS A 52 -6.90 9.83 -2.69
N SER A 53 -5.95 9.13 -2.05
CA SER A 53 -4.55 9.13 -2.49
C SER A 53 -4.38 8.51 -3.87
N LEU A 54 -5.18 7.48 -4.18
CA LEU A 54 -5.18 6.78 -5.45
C LEU A 54 -6.18 7.35 -6.46
N LYS A 55 -6.93 8.41 -6.09
CA LYS A 55 -8.03 8.98 -6.88
C LYS A 55 -9.02 7.93 -7.40
N LEU A 56 -9.30 6.92 -6.56
CA LEU A 56 -10.31 5.90 -6.83
C LEU A 56 -11.70 6.54 -6.75
N GLU A 57 -12.44 6.45 -7.84
CA GLU A 57 -13.82 6.93 -7.95
C GLU A 57 -14.77 5.76 -8.16
N LYS A 58 -16.08 6.05 -8.17
CA LYS A 58 -17.08 5.04 -8.52
C LYS A 58 -16.86 4.63 -9.97
N ASP A 59 -16.99 3.35 -10.26
CA ASP A 59 -16.84 2.79 -11.61
C ASP A 59 -15.41 2.91 -12.20
N THR A 60 -14.38 3.11 -11.37
CA THR A 60 -12.98 2.97 -11.80
C THR A 60 -12.67 1.52 -12.13
N ASP A 61 -12.17 1.27 -13.35
CA ASP A 61 -11.66 -0.03 -13.77
C ASP A 61 -10.43 -0.43 -12.94
N ILE A 62 -10.50 -1.61 -12.34
CA ILE A 62 -9.42 -2.15 -11.53
C ILE A 62 -9.16 -3.60 -11.91
N THR A 63 -7.89 -3.97 -11.92
CA THR A 63 -7.45 -5.35 -12.12
C THR A 63 -6.96 -5.92 -10.81
N ILE A 64 -7.47 -7.10 -10.45
CA ILE A 64 -7.10 -7.81 -9.23
C ILE A 64 -6.44 -9.13 -9.61
N TYR A 65 -5.21 -9.36 -9.13
CA TYR A 65 -4.50 -10.61 -9.39
C TYR A 65 -3.60 -11.03 -8.22
N PRO A 66 -3.43 -12.34 -8.00
CA PRO A 66 -2.46 -12.85 -7.05
C PRO A 66 -1.04 -12.75 -7.62
N THR A 67 -0.10 -12.30 -6.80
CA THR A 67 1.34 -12.36 -7.13
C THR A 67 2.06 -13.47 -6.38
N GLU A 68 1.60 -13.79 -5.17
CA GLU A 68 2.19 -14.81 -4.30
C GLU A 68 1.09 -15.49 -3.48
N LYS A 69 1.38 -16.63 -2.83
CA LYS A 69 0.38 -17.41 -2.05
C LYS A 69 -0.43 -16.61 -1.02
N ARG A 70 0.08 -15.48 -0.54
CA ARG A 70 -0.57 -14.62 0.47
C ARG A 70 -0.58 -13.15 0.07
N LYS A 71 -0.43 -12.87 -1.23
CA LYS A 71 -0.32 -11.50 -1.74
C LYS A 71 -1.22 -11.33 -2.96
N LEU A 72 -2.07 -10.33 -2.87
CA LEU A 72 -2.99 -9.92 -3.92
C LEU A 72 -2.70 -8.45 -4.18
N ILE A 73 -2.58 -8.11 -5.46
CA ILE A 73 -2.36 -6.74 -5.92
C ILE A 73 -3.64 -6.26 -6.58
N VAL A 74 -3.94 -4.99 -6.36
CA VAL A 74 -5.02 -4.26 -7.04
C VAL A 74 -4.33 -3.15 -7.82
N GLU A 75 -4.44 -3.20 -9.14
CA GLU A 75 -3.95 -2.16 -10.03
C GLU A 75 -5.13 -1.34 -10.56
N ILE A 76 -4.90 -0.04 -10.69
CA ILE A 76 -5.84 0.94 -11.25
C ILE A 76 -5.34 1.24 -12.66
N GLU A 77 -6.23 1.15 -13.64
CA GLU A 77 -5.92 1.53 -15.04
C GLU A 77 -6.02 3.05 -15.28
#